data_AF-A0A239D106-F1
#
_entry.id   AF-A0A239D106-F1
#
_cell.length_a   1.000
_cell.length_b   1.000
_cell.length_c   1.000
_cell.angle_alpha   90.00
_cell.angle_beta   90.00
_cell.angle_gamma   90.00
#
_symmetry.space_group_name_H-M   'P 1'
#
loop_
_entity.id
_entity.type
_entity.pdbx_description
1 polymer ?
#
loop_
_entity_poly.entity_id
_entity_poly.type
_entity_poly.pdbx_seq_one_letter_code
_entity_poly.pdbx_strand_id
1 'polypeptide(L)'
;MTVISDSPTDYDRVRDLVTARRTRDLADHVLGLSEDRRAEVARRLPELRKELREAADRRAMRRWMLDLDDEGEGNETEWDEGDPESGDGIGGYGEALRVAGAGTLSGAAAAVTWLTRREFTGPQSGTDEVLRVLTVRPAAWQADAAARLAGRIRTADDRNAPLALALLRACGATPPEHDPLVSAWLRGRPSADDPLIGPLLPRIFEAEGVGRILREERLEPRPTRWLALIGRLQLAGRVSRADLLDGCLRRFLRGGDAAGLRFFVRLHRMLDPTPQEVAARTRDYLRLLPAAPGTVAELALAQLRLVGPHESADVAEAIGALTFRPEAKLALAGLRWLEEEMPPATEAAPALAAAFGHASYEVQGRAARLALRHAITLAPAGQILAEAVPLLPAALGSRVAAVFGGDVAEPEKRDIHPAAAHALRARAVPGAHRAAGMERVRVDGGRAVAGGVRRAGRR
;
A
#
# COMPACT_ATOMS: atom_id res chain seq x y z
N MET A 1 18.02 70.41 -18.92
CA MET A 1 18.24 69.12 -18.23
C MET A 1 16.88 68.44 -18.11
N THR A 2 16.60 67.49 -18.99
CA THR A 2 15.32 66.76 -18.98
C THR A 2 15.49 65.59 -18.04
N VAL A 3 14.74 65.59 -16.93
CA VAL A 3 14.74 64.45 -16.01
C VAL A 3 14.05 63.29 -16.72
N ILE A 4 14.84 62.30 -17.16
CA ILE A 4 14.30 61.03 -17.61
C ILE A 4 13.77 60.35 -16.34
N SER A 5 12.44 60.36 -16.19
CA SER A 5 11.74 59.56 -15.20
C SER A 5 11.95 58.10 -15.57
N ASP A 6 13.00 57.50 -15.02
CA ASP A 6 13.33 56.10 -15.25
C ASP A 6 12.17 55.25 -14.74
N SER A 7 11.39 54.73 -15.69
CA SER A 7 10.18 53.98 -15.36
C SER A 7 10.62 52.64 -14.81
N PRO A 8 10.13 52.20 -13.63
CA PRO A 8 10.64 51.00 -12.97
C PRO A 8 10.59 49.81 -13.92
N THR A 9 11.71 49.11 -14.07
CA THR A 9 11.79 48.01 -15.05
C THR A 9 10.86 46.87 -14.67
N ASP A 10 10.47 46.03 -15.62
CA ASP A 10 9.68 44.82 -15.33
C ASP A 10 10.38 43.93 -14.28
N TYR A 11 11.72 43.94 -14.22
CA TYR A 11 12.47 43.27 -13.17
C TYR A 11 12.28 43.92 -11.80
N ASP A 12 12.35 45.24 -11.69
CA ASP A 12 12.18 45.95 -10.42
C ASP A 12 10.75 45.74 -9.90
N ARG A 13 9.76 45.75 -10.80
CA ARG A 13 8.37 45.43 -10.45
C ARG A 13 8.21 43.99 -9.96
N VAL A 14 8.87 43.01 -10.59
CA VAL A 14 8.90 41.62 -10.10
C VAL A 14 9.61 41.51 -8.74
N ARG A 15 10.75 42.20 -8.55
CA ARG A 15 11.49 42.27 -7.28
C ARG A 15 10.62 42.78 -6.14
N ASP A 16 9.89 43.87 -6.36
CA ASP A 16 8.99 44.47 -5.37
C ASP A 16 7.85 43.50 -4.99
N LEU A 17 7.19 42.90 -5.99
CA LEU A 17 6.08 41.97 -5.78
C LEU A 17 6.52 40.68 -5.07
N VAL A 18 7.73 40.18 -5.37
CA VAL A 18 8.34 39.05 -4.64
C VAL A 18 8.65 39.42 -3.19
N THR A 19 9.25 40.59 -2.97
CA THR A 19 9.63 41.06 -1.62
C THR A 19 8.39 41.33 -0.75
N ALA A 20 7.31 41.84 -1.36
CA ALA A 20 6.01 42.04 -0.72
C ALA A 20 5.16 40.74 -0.63
N ARG A 21 5.67 39.59 -1.09
CA ARG A 21 4.97 38.28 -1.13
C ARG A 21 3.60 38.32 -1.85
N ARG A 22 3.39 39.25 -2.79
CA ARG A 22 2.12 39.44 -3.52
C ARG A 22 2.01 38.47 -4.71
N THR A 23 1.83 37.19 -4.43
CA THR A 23 1.83 36.09 -5.42
C THR A 23 0.82 36.28 -6.54
N ARG A 24 -0.39 36.75 -6.23
CA ARG A 24 -1.46 37.02 -7.21
C ARG A 24 -1.11 38.14 -8.19
N ASP A 25 -0.74 39.31 -7.68
CA ASP A 25 -0.34 40.45 -8.53
C ASP A 25 0.93 40.15 -9.33
N LEU A 26 1.84 39.35 -8.77
CA LEU A 26 3.01 38.84 -9.47
C LEU A 26 2.61 37.93 -10.64
N ALA A 27 1.63 37.04 -10.44
CA ALA A 27 1.08 36.20 -11.51
C ALA A 27 0.39 37.05 -12.60
N ASP A 28 -0.38 38.09 -12.22
CA ASP A 28 -1.00 39.03 -13.17
C ASP A 28 0.07 39.76 -14.00
N HIS A 29 1.13 40.25 -13.34
CA HIS A 29 2.21 40.97 -14.00
C HIS A 29 3.00 40.08 -14.98
N VAL A 30 3.48 38.90 -14.55
CA VAL A 30 4.29 38.02 -15.43
C VAL A 30 3.49 37.43 -16.60
N LEU A 31 2.17 37.34 -16.49
CA LEU A 31 1.28 36.96 -17.60
C LEU A 31 1.11 38.07 -18.65
N GLY A 32 1.28 39.34 -18.26
CA GLY A 32 1.25 40.49 -19.18
C GLY A 32 2.56 40.77 -19.91
N LEU A 33 3.67 40.11 -19.52
CA LEU A 33 5.00 40.35 -20.11
C LEU A 33 5.16 39.68 -21.48
N SER A 34 5.80 40.39 -22.42
CA SER A 34 6.27 39.80 -23.69
C SER A 34 7.36 38.73 -23.46
N GLU A 35 7.68 37.94 -24.48
CA GLU A 35 8.73 36.93 -24.37
C GLU A 35 10.12 37.53 -24.07
N ASP A 36 10.48 38.65 -24.70
CA ASP A 36 11.74 39.35 -24.45
C ASP A 36 11.83 39.88 -23.00
N ARG A 37 10.74 40.47 -22.49
CA ARG A 37 10.68 40.95 -21.10
C ARG A 37 10.74 39.81 -20.09
N ARG A 38 10.09 38.68 -20.38
CA ARG A 38 10.23 37.45 -19.59
C ARG A 38 11.68 36.94 -19.58
N ALA A 39 12.36 36.95 -20.72
CA ALA A 39 13.78 36.57 -20.82
C ALA A 39 14.73 37.56 -20.12
N GLU A 40 14.38 38.85 -20.05
CA GLU A 40 15.08 39.86 -19.26
C GLU A 40 14.97 39.57 -17.75
N VAL A 41 13.75 39.43 -17.22
CA VAL A 41 13.53 39.10 -15.80
C VAL A 41 14.16 37.76 -15.43
N ALA A 42 13.98 36.73 -16.27
CA ALA A 42 14.49 35.38 -16.03
C ALA A 42 16.01 35.32 -15.82
N ARG A 43 16.78 36.17 -16.52
CA ARG A 43 18.25 36.25 -16.36
C ARG A 43 18.67 36.76 -14.99
N ARG A 44 17.88 37.63 -14.36
CA ARG A 44 18.18 38.27 -13.07
C ARG A 44 17.56 37.55 -11.86
N LEU A 45 16.58 36.66 -12.05
CA LEU A 45 16.01 35.85 -10.95
C LEU A 45 17.04 35.10 -10.07
N PRO A 46 18.13 34.51 -10.60
CA PRO A 46 19.13 33.85 -9.77
C PRO A 46 19.85 34.78 -8.79
N GLU A 47 20.00 36.06 -9.17
CA GLU A 47 20.60 37.13 -8.34
C GLU A 47 19.61 37.53 -7.24
N LEU A 48 18.35 37.81 -7.60
CA LEU A 48 17.28 38.10 -6.64
C LEU A 48 17.16 37.00 -5.57
N ARG A 49 17.20 35.73 -5.96
CA ARG A 49 17.20 34.59 -5.02
C ARG A 49 18.39 34.64 -4.06
N LYS A 50 19.58 35.00 -4.54
CA LYS A 50 20.78 35.12 -3.71
C LYS A 50 20.63 36.27 -2.70
N GLU A 51 20.22 37.46 -3.17
CA GLU A 51 19.98 38.63 -2.31
C GLU A 51 18.97 38.33 -1.20
N LEU A 52 17.84 37.70 -1.54
CA LEU A 52 16.78 37.34 -0.59
C LEU A 52 17.25 36.28 0.42
N ARG A 53 18.05 35.29 -0.02
CA ARG A 53 18.63 34.30 0.89
C ARG A 53 19.55 34.94 1.91
N GLU A 54 20.52 35.74 1.46
CA GLU A 54 21.45 36.42 2.36
C GLU A 54 20.71 37.41 3.28
N ALA A 55 19.61 38.02 2.83
CA ALA A 55 18.76 38.84 3.67
C ALA A 55 18.04 38.02 4.75
N ALA A 56 17.57 36.81 4.44
CA ALA A 56 16.99 35.88 5.41
C ALA A 56 18.05 35.37 6.40
N ASP A 57 19.21 34.91 5.93
CA ASP A 57 20.32 34.45 6.76
C ASP A 57 20.79 35.56 7.73
N ARG A 58 20.88 36.82 7.26
CA ARG A 58 21.18 37.99 8.11
C ARG A 58 20.09 38.32 9.13
N ARG A 59 18.81 38.00 8.88
CA ARG A 59 17.73 38.17 9.87
C ARG A 59 17.79 37.07 10.92
N ALA A 60 17.97 35.81 10.50
CA ALA A 60 18.12 34.67 11.40
C ALA A 60 19.32 34.86 12.34
N MET A 61 20.49 35.26 11.83
CA MET A 61 21.66 35.56 12.65
C MET A 61 21.39 36.70 13.65
N ARG A 62 20.72 37.79 13.24
CA ARG A 62 20.38 38.88 14.17
C ARG A 62 19.40 38.46 15.25
N ARG A 63 18.41 37.62 14.92
CA ARG A 63 17.49 37.06 15.93
C ARG A 63 18.28 36.22 16.94
N TRP A 64 19.08 35.27 16.46
CA TRP A 64 19.94 34.45 17.31
C TRP A 64 20.90 35.25 18.20
N MET A 65 21.44 36.37 17.72
CA MET A 65 22.25 37.27 18.56
C MET A 65 21.43 38.01 19.64
N LEU A 66 20.22 38.46 19.32
CA LEU A 66 19.32 39.07 20.30
C LEU A 66 18.84 38.06 21.35
N ASP A 67 18.57 36.82 20.93
CA ASP A 67 18.18 35.73 21.82
C ASP A 67 19.33 35.31 22.78
N LEU A 68 20.60 35.58 22.42
CA LEU A 68 21.78 35.37 23.27
C LEU A 68 22.05 36.55 24.23
N ASP A 69 21.67 37.77 23.85
CA ASP A 69 21.79 38.95 24.72
C ASP A 69 20.70 38.96 25.83
N ASP A 70 19.72 38.04 25.76
CA ASP A 70 18.62 37.84 26.74
C ASP A 70 18.90 36.69 27.74
N GLU A 71 20.16 36.40 28.08
CA GLU A 71 20.53 35.50 29.20
C GLU A 71 20.26 36.13 30.59
N GLY A 72 19.08 36.73 30.78
CA GLY A 72 18.61 37.35 32.02
C GLY A 72 17.61 36.49 32.80
N GLU A 73 18.10 35.60 33.66
CA GLU A 73 17.33 34.86 34.70
C GLU A 73 15.95 34.31 34.25
N GLY A 74 15.92 33.57 33.13
CA GLY A 74 14.74 32.86 32.62
C GLY A 74 14.83 31.33 32.79
N ASN A 75 13.77 30.72 33.32
CA ASN A 75 13.62 29.29 33.64
C ASN A 75 14.20 28.30 32.58
N GLU A 76 14.97 27.31 33.04
CA GLU A 76 15.67 26.27 32.25
C GLU A 76 14.74 25.20 31.63
N THR A 77 13.49 25.56 31.28
CA THR A 77 12.49 24.64 30.74
C THR A 77 11.78 25.25 29.55
N GLU A 78 11.52 24.41 28.53
CA GLU A 78 10.92 24.76 27.25
C GLU A 78 11.92 25.43 26.29
N TRP A 79 12.49 24.60 25.41
CA TRP A 79 13.08 25.08 24.15
C TRP A 79 11.91 25.66 23.35
N ASP A 80 11.62 26.93 23.55
CA ASP A 80 10.49 27.62 22.93
C ASP A 80 10.49 27.33 21.42
N GLU A 81 9.35 26.88 20.89
CA GLU A 81 9.23 26.34 19.54
C GLU A 81 9.35 27.50 18.54
N GLY A 82 10.59 27.93 18.30
CA GLY A 82 10.96 29.18 17.67
C GLY A 82 10.21 29.45 16.37
N ASP A 83 9.12 30.19 16.52
CA ASP A 83 8.37 30.92 15.50
C ASP A 83 8.43 30.30 14.09
N PRO A 84 7.51 29.37 13.75
CA PRO A 84 7.55 28.60 12.50
C PRO A 84 7.20 29.43 11.23
N GLU A 85 7.28 30.77 11.28
CA GLU A 85 6.83 31.70 10.24
C GLU A 85 7.48 31.52 8.86
N SER A 86 8.61 30.82 8.77
CA SER A 86 9.22 30.45 7.48
C SER A 86 10.06 29.19 7.58
N GLY A 87 9.43 28.01 7.61
CA GLY A 87 10.09 26.72 7.42
C GLY A 87 10.74 26.49 6.03
N ASP A 88 10.97 27.56 5.26
CA ASP A 88 11.69 27.56 3.99
C ASP A 88 13.05 28.28 4.14
N GLY A 89 14.08 27.76 3.46
CA GLY A 89 15.46 28.29 3.53
C GLY A 89 15.66 29.60 2.76
N ILE A 90 14.63 30.43 2.68
CA ILE A 90 14.58 31.67 1.90
C ILE A 90 13.77 32.78 2.60
N GLY A 91 13.24 32.56 3.82
CA GLY A 91 12.56 33.61 4.60
C GLY A 91 11.18 33.99 4.05
N GLY A 92 10.39 33.00 3.63
CA GLY A 92 8.99 33.12 3.23
C GLY A 92 8.76 33.65 1.81
N TYR A 93 9.82 33.80 1.01
CA TYR A 93 9.72 34.22 -0.40
C TYR A 93 9.57 33.05 -1.38
N GLY A 94 9.55 31.79 -0.90
CA GLY A 94 9.58 30.59 -1.73
C GLY A 94 8.46 30.52 -2.77
N GLU A 95 7.22 30.84 -2.37
CA GLU A 95 6.07 30.80 -3.27
C GLU A 95 6.12 31.88 -4.35
N ALA A 96 6.44 33.13 -3.97
CA ALA A 96 6.57 34.22 -4.93
C ALA A 96 7.71 33.98 -5.94
N LEU A 97 8.84 33.42 -5.49
CA LEU A 97 9.91 32.99 -6.39
C LEU A 97 9.47 31.85 -7.32
N ARG A 98 8.59 30.93 -6.90
CA ARG A 98 8.01 29.91 -7.79
C ARG A 98 7.13 30.54 -8.87
N VAL A 99 6.26 31.49 -8.52
CA VAL A 99 5.41 32.22 -9.49
C VAL A 99 6.27 32.98 -10.51
N ALA A 100 7.27 33.75 -10.04
CA ALA A 100 8.18 34.48 -10.92
C ALA A 100 8.92 33.54 -11.90
N GLY A 101 9.46 32.41 -11.40
CA GLY A 101 10.16 31.43 -12.22
C GLY A 101 9.26 30.71 -13.23
N ALA A 102 8.03 30.34 -12.84
CA ALA A 102 7.05 29.74 -13.75
C ALA A 102 6.67 30.69 -14.90
N GLY A 103 6.52 31.98 -14.62
CA GLY A 103 6.13 32.98 -15.61
C GLY A 103 7.24 33.32 -16.59
N THR A 104 8.46 33.49 -16.10
CA THR A 104 9.54 34.12 -16.86
C THR A 104 10.49 33.13 -17.54
N LEU A 105 10.71 31.94 -16.99
CA LEU A 105 11.63 30.97 -17.58
C LEU A 105 11.04 30.39 -18.88
N SER A 106 11.79 30.53 -19.98
CA SER A 106 11.35 30.12 -21.33
C SER A 106 11.30 28.60 -21.50
N GLY A 107 12.34 27.88 -21.09
CA GLY A 107 12.41 26.41 -21.19
C GLY A 107 11.77 25.67 -20.02
N ALA A 108 10.94 24.66 -20.31
CA ALA A 108 10.27 23.83 -19.29
C ALA A 108 11.27 23.13 -18.35
N ALA A 109 12.39 22.61 -18.86
CA ALA A 109 13.45 22.02 -18.04
C ALA A 109 14.06 23.02 -17.02
N ALA A 110 14.23 24.29 -17.41
CA ALA A 110 14.73 25.34 -16.53
C ALA A 110 13.67 25.73 -15.48
N ALA A 111 12.42 25.92 -15.91
CA ALA A 111 11.29 26.20 -15.03
C ALA A 111 11.10 25.10 -13.97
N VAL A 112 11.11 23.82 -14.35
CA VAL A 112 10.99 22.70 -13.40
C VAL A 112 12.21 22.60 -12.48
N THR A 113 13.42 22.84 -12.98
CA THR A 113 14.63 22.87 -12.14
C THR A 113 14.60 24.01 -11.12
N TRP A 114 13.98 25.14 -11.45
CA TRP A 114 13.71 26.23 -10.52
C TRP A 114 12.63 25.86 -9.50
N LEU A 115 11.46 25.43 -9.97
CA LEU A 115 10.26 25.13 -9.16
C LEU A 115 10.47 24.01 -8.13
N THR A 116 11.37 23.06 -8.42
CA THR A 116 11.65 21.89 -7.57
C THR A 116 12.79 22.12 -6.55
N ARG A 117 13.28 23.36 -6.41
CA ARG A 117 14.26 23.72 -5.38
C ARG A 117 13.67 23.55 -3.98
N ARG A 118 14.38 22.82 -3.11
CA ARG A 118 13.97 22.52 -1.73
C ARG A 118 13.68 23.77 -0.90
N GLU A 119 14.37 24.86 -1.18
CA GLU A 119 14.24 26.15 -0.49
C GLU A 119 12.96 26.94 -0.84
N PHE A 120 12.12 26.47 -1.77
CA PHE A 120 10.87 27.15 -2.16
C PHE A 120 9.59 26.43 -1.71
N THR A 121 9.73 25.36 -0.94
CA THR A 121 8.66 24.39 -0.68
C THR A 121 8.54 24.10 0.81
N GLY A 122 7.76 24.92 1.50
CA GLY A 122 7.35 24.73 2.88
C GLY A 122 5.92 24.18 3.00
N PRO A 123 5.42 23.92 4.22
CA PRO A 123 4.08 23.37 4.45
C PRO A 123 2.92 24.23 3.91
N GLN A 124 3.13 25.55 3.83
CA GLN A 124 2.12 26.52 3.39
C GLN A 124 2.20 26.85 1.88
N SER A 125 3.16 26.31 1.13
CA SER A 125 3.42 26.73 -0.25
C SER A 125 2.30 26.37 -1.22
N GLY A 126 1.54 27.38 -1.66
CA GLY A 126 0.44 27.26 -2.60
C GLY A 126 0.87 26.69 -3.96
N THR A 127 -0.13 26.15 -4.67
CA THR A 127 0.00 25.69 -6.06
C THR A 127 -0.67 26.60 -7.08
N ASP A 128 -1.63 27.41 -6.66
CA ASP A 128 -2.69 27.89 -7.56
C ASP A 128 -2.17 28.98 -8.50
N GLU A 129 -1.44 29.96 -7.98
CA GLU A 129 -0.83 31.01 -8.81
C GLU A 129 0.32 30.48 -9.68
N VAL A 130 1.04 29.47 -9.19
CA VAL A 130 2.06 28.76 -9.99
C VAL A 130 1.38 28.02 -11.15
N LEU A 131 0.31 27.28 -10.88
CA LEU A 131 -0.47 26.55 -11.88
C LEU A 131 -1.06 27.50 -12.91
N ARG A 132 -1.71 28.58 -12.48
CA ARG A 132 -2.33 29.61 -13.33
C ARG A 132 -1.36 30.12 -14.39
N VAL A 133 -0.13 30.41 -13.97
CA VAL A 133 0.95 30.89 -14.84
C VAL A 133 1.46 29.79 -15.79
N LEU A 134 1.56 28.54 -15.33
CA LEU A 134 1.95 27.40 -16.17
C LEU A 134 0.88 27.07 -17.23
N THR A 135 -0.41 27.21 -16.91
CA THR A 135 -1.52 26.84 -17.81
C THR A 135 -1.72 27.76 -19.02
N VAL A 136 -1.06 28.92 -19.05
CA VAL A 136 -1.08 29.86 -20.21
C VAL A 136 0.03 29.52 -21.23
N ARG A 137 0.98 28.64 -20.89
CA ARG A 137 2.09 28.26 -21.78
C ARG A 137 1.60 27.36 -22.93
N PRO A 138 2.32 27.26 -24.07
CA PRO A 138 1.94 26.37 -25.17
C PRO A 138 1.77 24.91 -24.71
N ALA A 139 0.81 24.17 -25.27
CA ALA A 139 0.46 22.82 -24.79
C ALA A 139 1.66 21.85 -24.74
N ALA A 140 2.53 21.86 -25.75
CA ALA A 140 3.75 21.03 -25.77
C ALA A 140 4.72 21.38 -24.61
N TRP A 141 4.79 22.66 -24.24
CA TRP A 141 5.58 23.11 -23.08
C TRP A 141 4.97 22.62 -21.77
N GLN A 142 3.63 22.69 -21.63
CA GLN A 142 2.93 22.21 -20.44
C GLN A 142 3.11 20.70 -20.26
N ALA A 143 3.06 19.92 -21.34
CA ALA A 143 3.27 18.48 -21.30
C ALA A 143 4.71 18.11 -20.86
N ASP A 144 5.74 18.76 -21.42
CA ASP A 144 7.14 18.55 -21.02
C ASP A 144 7.37 18.96 -19.55
N ALA A 145 6.82 20.11 -19.11
CA ALA A 145 6.88 20.55 -17.72
C ALA A 145 6.19 19.56 -16.77
N ALA A 146 5.01 19.04 -17.14
CA ALA A 146 4.26 18.06 -16.35
C ALA A 146 5.00 16.73 -16.21
N ALA A 147 5.51 16.19 -17.31
CA ALA A 147 6.30 14.96 -17.31
C ALA A 147 7.58 15.10 -16.46
N ARG A 148 8.30 16.23 -16.57
CA ARG A 148 9.48 16.51 -15.75
C ARG A 148 9.17 16.70 -14.27
N LEU A 149 8.06 17.35 -13.92
CA LEU A 149 7.62 17.50 -12.53
C LEU A 149 7.23 16.13 -11.93
N ALA A 150 6.48 15.32 -12.67
CA ALA A 150 6.10 13.98 -12.27
C ALA A 150 7.34 13.09 -12.02
N GLY A 151 8.32 13.10 -12.93
CA GLY A 151 9.58 12.36 -12.78
C GLY A 151 10.49 12.85 -11.63
N ARG A 152 10.17 13.98 -10.98
CA ARG A 152 10.88 14.46 -9.78
C ARG A 152 10.30 13.93 -8.48
N ILE A 153 9.10 13.33 -8.49
CA ILE A 153 8.45 12.72 -7.33
C ILE A 153 9.26 11.48 -6.90
N ARG A 154 9.68 11.43 -5.63
CA ARG A 154 10.43 10.29 -5.07
C ARG A 154 9.61 9.40 -4.14
N THR A 155 8.61 9.98 -3.48
CA THR A 155 7.72 9.28 -2.54
C THR A 155 6.29 9.77 -2.69
N ALA A 156 5.33 9.07 -2.08
CA ALA A 156 3.93 9.49 -2.08
C ALA A 156 3.64 10.78 -1.27
N ASP A 157 4.61 11.23 -0.46
CA ASP A 157 4.56 12.49 0.32
C ASP A 157 5.47 13.58 -0.28
N ASP A 158 5.93 13.40 -1.53
CA ASP A 158 6.84 14.36 -2.14
C ASP A 158 6.15 15.72 -2.37
N ARG A 159 6.74 16.77 -1.81
CA ARG A 159 6.36 18.19 -1.98
C ARG A 159 6.09 18.63 -3.43
N ASN A 160 6.67 17.96 -4.43
CA ASN A 160 6.44 18.29 -5.83
C ASN A 160 5.15 17.67 -6.41
N ALA A 161 4.61 16.64 -5.76
CA ALA A 161 3.46 15.89 -6.27
C ALA A 161 2.17 16.72 -6.40
N PRO A 162 1.79 17.63 -5.47
CA PRO A 162 0.60 18.46 -5.64
C PRO A 162 0.65 19.28 -6.94
N LEU A 163 1.77 19.94 -7.22
CA LEU A 163 1.93 20.74 -8.45
C LEU A 163 1.98 19.86 -9.70
N ALA A 164 2.69 18.72 -9.66
CA ALA A 164 2.78 17.79 -10.78
C ALA A 164 1.39 17.25 -11.17
N LEU A 165 0.60 16.79 -10.18
CA LEU A 165 -0.75 16.27 -10.38
C LEU A 165 -1.72 17.36 -10.81
N ALA A 166 -1.62 18.58 -10.27
CA ALA A 166 -2.45 19.70 -10.68
C ALA A 166 -2.17 20.11 -12.14
N LEU A 167 -0.89 20.16 -12.56
CA LEU A 167 -0.54 20.48 -13.95
C LEU A 167 -0.99 19.37 -14.91
N LEU A 168 -0.79 18.09 -14.58
CA LEU A 168 -1.27 16.97 -15.39
C LEU A 168 -2.79 17.01 -15.59
N ARG A 169 -3.56 17.35 -14.55
CA ARG A 169 -5.02 17.54 -14.66
C ARG A 169 -5.40 18.71 -15.56
N ALA A 170 -4.69 19.83 -15.45
CA ALA A 170 -5.01 21.06 -16.18
C ALA A 170 -4.64 20.99 -17.66
N CYS A 171 -3.50 20.39 -18.01
CA CYS A 171 -3.04 20.28 -19.40
C CYS A 171 -3.52 19.02 -20.13
N GLY A 172 -4.09 18.05 -19.40
CA GLY A 172 -4.58 16.78 -19.97
C GLY A 172 -3.49 15.87 -20.53
N ALA A 173 -2.21 16.15 -20.27
CA ALA A 173 -1.10 15.35 -20.78
C ALA A 173 -1.09 13.95 -20.15
N THR A 174 -0.76 12.94 -20.96
CA THR A 174 -0.58 11.55 -20.50
C THR A 174 0.49 11.50 -19.39
N PRO A 175 0.15 11.03 -18.18
CA PRO A 175 1.13 10.84 -17.11
C PRO A 175 2.27 9.90 -17.53
N PRO A 176 3.53 10.18 -17.18
CA PRO A 176 4.63 9.27 -17.45
C PRO A 176 4.52 7.99 -16.61
N GLU A 177 5.10 6.90 -17.11
CA GLU A 177 5.21 5.63 -16.40
C GLU A 177 6.18 5.76 -15.20
N HIS A 178 5.64 6.18 -14.06
CA HIS A 178 6.44 6.46 -12.85
C HIS A 178 5.68 6.04 -11.58
N ASP A 179 6.09 4.95 -10.95
CA ASP A 179 5.37 4.38 -9.79
C ASP A 179 5.23 5.33 -8.57
N PRO A 180 6.20 6.21 -8.24
CA PRO A 180 6.02 7.24 -7.23
C PRO A 180 4.89 8.23 -7.55
N LEU A 181 4.62 8.54 -8.82
CA LEU A 181 3.50 9.38 -9.25
C LEU A 181 2.16 8.70 -8.93
N VAL A 182 2.04 7.41 -9.22
CA VAL A 182 0.84 6.60 -8.91
C VAL A 182 0.61 6.60 -7.39
N SER A 183 1.67 6.37 -6.61
CA SER A 183 1.58 6.35 -5.14
C SER A 183 1.23 7.72 -4.55
N ALA A 184 1.74 8.82 -5.11
CA ALA A 184 1.40 10.18 -4.71
C ALA A 184 -0.03 10.58 -5.11
N TRP A 185 -0.49 10.18 -6.31
CA TRP A 185 -1.88 10.34 -6.73
C TRP A 185 -2.85 9.59 -5.80
N LEU A 186 -2.52 8.34 -5.43
CA LEU A 186 -3.29 7.55 -4.48
C LEU A 186 -3.47 8.27 -3.13
N ARG A 187 -2.40 8.90 -2.65
CA ARG A 187 -2.41 9.69 -1.41
C ARG A 187 -3.11 11.04 -1.55
N GLY A 188 -3.05 11.66 -2.72
CA GLY A 188 -3.76 12.89 -3.08
C GLY A 188 -5.29 12.76 -3.11
N ARG A 189 -5.85 11.58 -2.84
CA ARG A 189 -7.29 11.33 -2.63
C ARG A 189 -8.16 11.92 -3.78
N PRO A 190 -8.04 11.39 -5.01
CA PRO A 190 -8.76 11.87 -6.18
C PRO A 190 -10.27 11.64 -6.09
N SER A 191 -11.06 12.58 -6.61
CA SER A 191 -12.52 12.44 -6.76
C SER A 191 -12.87 11.47 -7.89
N ALA A 192 -14.16 11.16 -8.06
CA ALA A 192 -14.60 10.34 -9.20
C ALA A 192 -14.38 11.04 -10.55
N ASP A 193 -14.32 12.37 -10.56
CA ASP A 193 -14.22 13.20 -11.77
C ASP A 193 -12.78 13.62 -12.08
N ASP A 194 -11.79 13.08 -11.34
CA ASP A 194 -10.37 13.31 -11.64
C ASP A 194 -10.02 12.73 -13.03
N PRO A 195 -9.57 13.55 -13.99
CA PRO A 195 -9.22 13.08 -15.33
C PRO A 195 -8.06 12.07 -15.31
N LEU A 196 -7.25 12.05 -14.25
CA LEU A 196 -6.16 11.09 -14.10
C LEU A 196 -6.62 9.66 -13.77
N ILE A 197 -7.91 9.42 -13.50
CA ILE A 197 -8.43 8.07 -13.27
C ILE A 197 -8.15 7.15 -14.47
N GLY A 198 -8.42 7.60 -15.69
CA GLY A 198 -8.20 6.80 -16.91
C GLY A 198 -6.77 6.26 -17.02
N PRO A 199 -5.73 7.13 -17.03
CA PRO A 199 -4.34 6.67 -17.15
C PRO A 199 -3.76 6.05 -15.87
N LEU A 200 -4.14 6.49 -14.66
CA LEU A 200 -3.48 6.05 -13.43
C LEU A 200 -4.16 4.88 -12.72
N LEU A 201 -5.45 4.61 -12.94
CA LEU A 201 -6.14 3.46 -12.33
C LEU A 201 -5.54 2.12 -12.78
N PRO A 202 -5.26 1.84 -14.07
CA PRO A 202 -4.63 0.59 -14.48
C PRO A 202 -3.24 0.40 -13.87
N ARG A 203 -2.48 1.50 -13.72
CA ARG A 203 -1.13 1.48 -13.12
C ARG A 203 -1.12 1.03 -11.66
N ILE A 204 -2.23 1.13 -10.91
CA ILE A 204 -2.33 0.63 -9.51
C ILE A 204 -1.98 -0.87 -9.43
N PHE A 205 -2.31 -1.65 -10.46
CA PHE A 205 -2.08 -3.11 -10.49
C PHE A 205 -0.63 -3.50 -10.81
N GLU A 206 0.23 -2.55 -11.16
CA GLU A 206 1.61 -2.81 -11.58
C GLU A 206 2.63 -2.04 -10.76
N ALA A 207 2.27 -0.85 -10.27
CA ALA A 207 3.17 0.06 -9.59
C ALA A 207 3.58 -0.44 -8.19
N GLU A 208 4.87 -0.34 -7.91
CA GLU A 208 5.40 -0.73 -6.60
C GLU A 208 5.04 0.27 -5.49
N GLY A 209 4.96 -0.24 -4.26
CA GLY A 209 4.62 0.57 -3.08
C GLY A 209 3.12 0.89 -2.89
N VAL A 210 2.29 0.74 -3.94
CA VAL A 210 0.82 0.95 -3.91
C VAL A 210 0.14 0.26 -2.73
N GLY A 211 0.47 -1.01 -2.47
CA GLY A 211 -0.10 -1.78 -1.38
C GLY A 211 0.13 -1.18 0.01
N ARG A 212 1.24 -0.44 0.22
CA ARG A 212 1.52 0.30 1.46
C ARG A 212 0.59 1.49 1.64
N ILE A 213 0.24 2.18 0.54
CA ILE A 213 -0.69 3.32 0.56
C ILE A 213 -2.12 2.85 0.87
N LEU A 214 -2.52 1.70 0.30
CA LEU A 214 -3.88 1.17 0.35
C LEU A 214 -4.13 0.15 1.48
N ARG A 215 -3.14 -0.11 2.36
CA ARG A 215 -3.23 -1.14 3.42
C ARG A 215 -4.43 -0.98 4.36
N GLU A 216 -4.82 0.26 4.63
CA GLU A 216 -5.90 0.64 5.55
C GLU A 216 -7.30 0.50 4.93
N GLU A 217 -7.42 0.28 3.62
CA GLU A 217 -8.71 0.17 2.94
C GLU A 217 -9.42 -1.15 3.30
N ARG A 218 -10.67 -1.09 3.76
CA ARG A 218 -11.47 -2.22 4.27
C ARG A 218 -12.71 -2.41 3.41
N LEU A 219 -13.12 -3.67 3.26
CA LEU A 219 -14.38 -4.04 2.59
C LEU A 219 -15.59 -3.96 3.54
N GLU A 220 -15.37 -4.29 4.82
CA GLU A 220 -16.40 -4.40 5.85
C GLU A 220 -16.18 -3.38 6.99
N PRO A 221 -17.24 -2.92 7.68
CA PRO A 221 -18.67 -3.24 7.44
C PRO A 221 -19.24 -2.55 6.18
N ARG A 222 -18.47 -1.65 5.55
CA ARG A 222 -18.76 -1.06 4.25
C ARG A 222 -17.43 -0.72 3.54
N PRO A 223 -17.40 -0.70 2.19
CA PRO A 223 -16.19 -0.32 1.46
C PRO A 223 -15.67 1.05 1.89
N THR A 224 -14.39 1.13 2.22
CA THR A 224 -13.69 2.40 2.46
C THR A 224 -13.45 3.16 1.15
N ARG A 225 -12.86 4.35 1.27
CA ARG A 225 -12.81 5.39 0.24
C ARG A 225 -12.41 4.90 -1.17
N TRP A 226 -11.34 4.11 -1.30
CA TRP A 226 -10.86 3.64 -2.60
C TRP A 226 -11.68 2.50 -3.17
N LEU A 227 -12.06 1.52 -2.35
CA LEU A 227 -12.94 0.43 -2.77
C LEU A 227 -14.33 0.98 -3.19
N ALA A 228 -14.89 1.92 -2.42
CA ALA A 228 -16.12 2.64 -2.75
C ALA A 228 -15.99 3.55 -3.99
N LEU A 229 -14.80 4.10 -4.27
CA LEU A 229 -14.56 4.85 -5.50
C LEU A 229 -14.55 3.91 -6.71
N ILE A 230 -13.83 2.79 -6.66
CA ILE A 230 -13.80 1.80 -7.75
C ILE A 230 -15.20 1.23 -8.00
N GLY A 231 -15.96 0.88 -6.95
CA GLY A 231 -17.35 0.42 -7.10
C GLY A 231 -18.26 1.45 -7.78
N ARG A 232 -18.16 2.74 -7.43
CA ARG A 232 -18.91 3.81 -8.13
C ARG A 232 -18.48 3.99 -9.58
N LEU A 233 -17.19 3.90 -9.89
CA LEU A 233 -16.67 4.01 -11.25
C LEU A 233 -17.10 2.82 -12.13
N GLN A 234 -17.14 1.62 -11.58
CA GLN A 234 -17.66 0.43 -12.23
C GLN A 234 -19.18 0.56 -12.49
N LEU A 235 -19.96 0.97 -11.48
CA LEU A 235 -21.42 1.19 -11.63
C LEU A 235 -21.74 2.28 -12.66
N ALA A 236 -20.89 3.30 -12.79
CA ALA A 236 -21.00 4.35 -13.80
C ALA A 236 -20.46 3.93 -15.19
N GLY A 237 -20.03 2.68 -15.39
CA GLY A 237 -19.46 2.19 -16.66
C GLY A 237 -18.12 2.81 -17.05
N ARG A 238 -17.49 3.60 -16.17
CA ARG A 238 -16.21 4.30 -16.44
C ARG A 238 -14.98 3.41 -16.27
N VAL A 239 -15.17 2.22 -15.70
CA VAL A 239 -14.13 1.21 -15.49
C VAL A 239 -14.71 -0.16 -15.77
N SER A 240 -14.06 -0.92 -16.65
CA SER A 240 -14.44 -2.29 -16.97
C SER A 240 -14.19 -3.23 -15.78
N ARG A 241 -15.20 -4.07 -15.50
CA ARG A 241 -15.11 -5.13 -14.50
C ARG A 241 -14.06 -6.17 -14.86
N ALA A 242 -13.95 -6.52 -16.15
CA ALA A 242 -12.94 -7.46 -16.63
C ALA A 242 -11.52 -6.92 -16.36
N ASP A 243 -11.27 -5.66 -16.69
CA ASP A 243 -9.96 -5.01 -16.53
C ASP A 243 -9.52 -4.96 -15.06
N LEU A 244 -10.47 -4.80 -14.13
CA LEU A 244 -10.21 -4.86 -12.68
C LEU A 244 -9.87 -6.28 -12.21
N LEU A 245 -10.58 -7.30 -12.71
CA LEU A 245 -10.27 -8.70 -12.40
C LEU A 245 -8.92 -9.11 -12.99
N ASP A 246 -8.64 -8.76 -14.24
CA ASP A 246 -7.38 -9.03 -14.93
C ASP A 246 -6.22 -8.26 -14.26
N GLY A 247 -6.46 -7.02 -13.82
CA GLY A 247 -5.54 -6.25 -13.01
C GLY A 247 -5.22 -6.93 -11.67
N CYS A 248 -6.23 -7.41 -10.95
CA CYS A 248 -6.03 -8.19 -9.73
C CYS A 248 -5.16 -9.43 -9.97
N LEU A 249 -5.45 -10.22 -11.02
CA LEU A 249 -4.66 -11.41 -11.37
C LEU A 249 -3.23 -11.06 -11.78
N ARG A 250 -3.02 -10.05 -12.64
CA ARG A 250 -1.66 -9.56 -12.97
C ARG A 250 -0.89 -9.14 -11.72
N ARG A 251 -1.53 -8.43 -10.77
CA ARG A 251 -0.88 -8.02 -9.52
C ARG A 251 -0.53 -9.21 -8.63
N PHE A 252 -1.37 -10.24 -8.58
CA PHE A 252 -1.12 -11.47 -7.82
C PHE A 252 0.01 -12.31 -8.43
N LEU A 253 0.00 -12.50 -9.76
CA LEU A 253 1.03 -13.25 -10.50
C LEU A 253 2.41 -12.58 -10.43
N ARG A 254 2.45 -11.23 -10.36
CA ARG A 254 3.69 -10.46 -10.09
C ARG A 254 4.25 -10.69 -8.68
N GLY A 255 3.48 -11.29 -7.77
CA GLY A 255 3.91 -11.60 -6.41
C GLY A 255 4.09 -10.37 -5.51
N GLY A 256 4.66 -10.59 -4.33
CA GLY A 256 4.84 -9.56 -3.28
C GLY A 256 4.39 -10.08 -1.92
N ASP A 257 4.52 -9.24 -0.89
CA ASP A 257 4.14 -9.62 0.48
C ASP A 257 2.62 -9.60 0.72
N ALA A 258 2.17 -10.36 1.72
CA ALA A 258 0.74 -10.50 2.04
C ALA A 258 0.06 -9.20 2.54
N ALA A 259 0.81 -8.21 3.04
CA ALA A 259 0.26 -6.90 3.39
C ALA A 259 0.10 -6.03 2.13
N GLY A 260 1.06 -6.04 1.22
CA GLY A 260 1.02 -5.38 -0.09
C GLY A 260 -0.13 -5.86 -0.99
N LEU A 261 -0.38 -7.18 -1.03
CA LEU A 261 -1.46 -7.77 -1.84
C LEU A 261 -2.86 -7.65 -1.19
N ARG A 262 -2.95 -7.27 0.08
CA ARG A 262 -4.20 -7.26 0.87
C ARG A 262 -5.32 -6.40 0.26
N PHE A 263 -4.97 -5.25 -0.31
CA PHE A 263 -5.94 -4.39 -1.00
C PHE A 263 -6.56 -5.11 -2.20
N PHE A 264 -5.74 -5.76 -3.02
CA PHE A 264 -6.16 -6.45 -4.24
C PHE A 264 -7.00 -7.70 -3.93
N VAL A 265 -6.72 -8.40 -2.83
CA VAL A 265 -7.57 -9.48 -2.29
C VAL A 265 -8.95 -8.94 -1.88
N ARG A 266 -9.01 -7.77 -1.24
CA ARG A 266 -10.29 -7.11 -0.88
C ARG A 266 -11.05 -6.63 -2.10
N LEU A 267 -10.37 -6.07 -3.10
CA LEU A 267 -10.95 -5.64 -4.37
C LEU A 267 -11.52 -6.82 -5.15
N HIS A 268 -10.77 -7.92 -5.29
CA HIS A 268 -11.23 -9.14 -5.93
C HIS A 268 -12.50 -9.71 -5.26
N ARG A 269 -12.53 -9.77 -3.93
CA ARG A 269 -13.73 -10.18 -3.16
C ARG A 269 -14.91 -9.20 -3.30
N MET A 270 -14.64 -7.91 -3.45
CA MET A 270 -15.68 -6.90 -3.71
C MET A 270 -16.28 -7.04 -5.11
N LEU A 271 -15.48 -7.48 -6.08
CA LEU A 271 -15.96 -7.77 -7.43
C LEU A 271 -16.81 -9.04 -7.43
N ASP A 272 -16.48 -10.05 -6.63
CA ASP A 272 -17.22 -11.32 -6.57
C ASP A 272 -17.36 -11.95 -7.96
N PRO A 273 -16.27 -12.50 -8.53
CA PRO A 273 -16.26 -12.99 -9.90
C PRO A 273 -17.21 -14.18 -10.08
N THR A 274 -18.00 -14.13 -11.15
CA THR A 274 -18.90 -15.22 -11.51
C THR A 274 -18.13 -16.47 -11.94
N PRO A 275 -18.71 -17.68 -11.83
CA PRO A 275 -18.06 -18.91 -12.29
C PRO A 275 -17.59 -18.84 -13.76
N GLN A 276 -18.30 -18.12 -14.62
CA GLN A 276 -17.92 -17.90 -16.02
C GLN A 276 -16.68 -16.98 -16.14
N GLU A 277 -16.61 -15.92 -15.34
CA GLU A 277 -15.43 -15.04 -15.29
C GLU A 277 -14.20 -15.76 -14.74
N VAL A 278 -14.40 -16.69 -13.80
CA VAL A 278 -13.35 -17.57 -13.26
C VAL A 278 -12.91 -18.60 -14.29
N ALA A 279 -13.85 -19.28 -14.97
CA ALA A 279 -13.55 -20.28 -16.00
C ALA A 279 -12.72 -19.70 -17.16
N ALA A 280 -13.03 -18.46 -17.58
CA ALA A 280 -12.24 -17.74 -18.58
C ALA A 280 -10.79 -17.43 -18.13
N ARG A 281 -10.47 -17.60 -16.84
CA ARG A 281 -9.21 -17.24 -16.18
C ARG A 281 -8.58 -18.41 -15.39
N THR A 282 -9.07 -19.64 -15.58
CA THR A 282 -8.66 -20.84 -14.81
C THR A 282 -7.12 -20.98 -14.74
N ARG A 283 -6.43 -20.84 -15.88
CA ARG A 283 -4.95 -20.93 -15.96
C ARG A 283 -4.22 -19.92 -15.07
N ASP A 284 -4.74 -18.70 -14.93
CA ASP A 284 -4.12 -17.69 -14.07
C ASP A 284 -4.37 -17.97 -12.59
N TYR A 285 -5.54 -18.52 -12.21
CA TYR A 285 -5.78 -18.97 -10.83
C TYR A 285 -4.92 -20.19 -10.47
N LEU A 286 -4.76 -21.16 -11.36
CA LEU A 286 -3.90 -22.34 -11.16
C LEU A 286 -2.45 -21.91 -10.87
N ARG A 287 -1.92 -20.97 -11.67
CA ARG A 287 -0.58 -20.39 -11.50
C ARG A 287 -0.36 -19.64 -10.18
N LEU A 288 -1.41 -19.28 -9.44
CA LEU A 288 -1.27 -18.68 -8.11
C LEU A 288 -1.04 -19.72 -7.01
N LEU A 289 -1.44 -20.98 -7.22
CA LEU A 289 -1.38 -22.02 -6.19
C LEU A 289 0.04 -22.36 -5.71
N PRO A 290 1.09 -22.46 -6.56
CA PRO A 290 2.42 -22.86 -6.10
C PRO A 290 3.09 -21.81 -5.21
N ALA A 291 3.10 -20.54 -5.64
CA ALA A 291 4.03 -19.54 -5.12
C ALA A 291 3.39 -18.25 -4.57
N ALA A 292 2.10 -17.97 -4.82
CA ALA A 292 1.48 -16.77 -4.28
C ALA A 292 1.36 -16.86 -2.73
N PRO A 293 1.36 -15.73 -1.99
CA PRO A 293 1.17 -15.76 -0.54
C PRO A 293 -0.12 -16.48 -0.14
N GLY A 294 -0.13 -17.20 0.99
CA GLY A 294 -1.23 -18.10 1.37
C GLY A 294 -2.64 -17.52 1.27
N THR A 295 -2.85 -16.23 1.60
CA THR A 295 -4.16 -15.57 1.47
C THR A 295 -4.65 -15.40 0.01
N VAL A 296 -3.74 -15.34 -0.95
CA VAL A 296 -4.00 -15.30 -2.39
C VAL A 296 -4.20 -16.72 -2.93
N ALA A 297 -3.37 -17.68 -2.50
CA ALA A 297 -3.53 -19.09 -2.87
C ALA A 297 -4.86 -19.67 -2.35
N GLU A 298 -5.28 -19.34 -1.12
CA GLU A 298 -6.60 -19.69 -0.58
C GLU A 298 -7.74 -19.09 -1.40
N LEU A 299 -7.60 -17.84 -1.85
CA LEU A 299 -8.59 -17.18 -2.71
C LEU A 299 -8.67 -17.87 -4.07
N ALA A 300 -7.53 -18.16 -4.70
CA ALA A 300 -7.47 -18.83 -5.99
C ALA A 300 -8.08 -20.23 -5.93
N LEU A 301 -7.73 -21.01 -4.89
CA LEU A 301 -8.31 -22.35 -4.67
C LEU A 301 -9.82 -22.28 -4.41
N ALA A 302 -10.29 -21.30 -3.65
CA ALA A 302 -11.73 -21.12 -3.42
C ALA A 302 -12.49 -20.84 -4.74
N GLN A 303 -11.92 -20.02 -5.63
CA GLN A 303 -12.50 -19.74 -6.95
C GLN A 303 -12.46 -20.97 -7.88
N LEU A 304 -11.33 -21.68 -7.94
CA LEU A 304 -11.20 -22.90 -8.75
C LEU A 304 -12.19 -24.00 -8.34
N ARG A 305 -12.50 -24.13 -7.04
CA ARG A 305 -13.51 -25.09 -6.53
C ARG A 305 -14.96 -24.73 -6.86
N LEU A 306 -15.25 -23.51 -7.34
CA LEU A 306 -16.59 -23.10 -7.80
C LEU A 306 -16.80 -23.38 -9.31
N VAL A 307 -15.77 -23.87 -10.00
CA VAL A 307 -15.78 -24.16 -11.44
C VAL A 307 -15.36 -25.61 -11.64
N GLY A 308 -15.91 -26.27 -12.66
CA GLY A 308 -15.48 -27.60 -13.08
C GLY A 308 -16.30 -28.13 -14.27
N PRO A 309 -15.82 -29.20 -14.95
CA PRO A 309 -14.55 -29.89 -14.70
C PRO A 309 -13.34 -29.09 -15.23
N HIS A 310 -12.14 -29.41 -14.70
CA HIS A 310 -10.85 -28.87 -15.16
C HIS A 310 -10.08 -29.96 -15.94
N GLU A 311 -9.03 -29.59 -16.68
CA GLU A 311 -8.16 -30.58 -17.34
C GLU A 311 -7.36 -31.38 -16.29
N SER A 312 -7.24 -32.71 -16.46
CA SER A 312 -6.60 -33.59 -15.46
C SER A 312 -5.16 -33.17 -15.13
N ALA A 313 -4.40 -32.73 -16.14
CA ALA A 313 -3.02 -32.27 -15.96
C ALA A 313 -2.94 -30.98 -15.12
N ASP A 314 -3.82 -30.02 -15.38
CA ASP A 314 -3.95 -28.77 -14.60
C ASP A 314 -4.30 -29.07 -13.13
N VAL A 315 -5.18 -30.06 -12.89
CA VAL A 315 -5.57 -30.52 -11.55
C VAL A 315 -4.40 -31.21 -10.84
N ALA A 316 -3.66 -32.08 -11.53
CA ALA A 316 -2.49 -32.76 -10.98
C ALA A 316 -1.37 -31.77 -10.60
N GLU A 317 -1.06 -30.81 -11.47
CA GLU A 317 -0.10 -29.73 -11.18
C GLU A 317 -0.54 -28.91 -9.96
N ALA A 318 -1.80 -28.51 -9.91
CA ALA A 318 -2.38 -27.77 -8.78
C ALA A 318 -2.31 -28.54 -7.45
N ILE A 319 -2.60 -29.84 -7.46
CA ILE A 319 -2.52 -30.71 -6.28
C ILE A 319 -1.07 -30.86 -5.84
N GLY A 320 -0.15 -31.17 -6.76
CA GLY A 320 1.29 -31.26 -6.46
C GLY A 320 1.81 -29.97 -5.83
N ALA A 321 1.50 -28.83 -6.45
CA ALA A 321 1.81 -27.51 -5.94
C ALA A 321 1.27 -27.27 -4.52
N LEU A 322 -0.01 -27.56 -4.27
CA LEU A 322 -0.64 -27.39 -2.96
C LEU A 322 -0.04 -28.29 -1.87
N THR A 323 0.24 -29.56 -2.18
CA THR A 323 0.80 -30.54 -1.22
C THR A 323 2.24 -30.23 -0.80
N PHE A 324 3.02 -29.58 -1.68
CA PHE A 324 4.39 -29.13 -1.39
C PHE A 324 4.45 -27.86 -0.53
N ARG A 325 3.35 -27.10 -0.41
CA ARG A 325 3.34 -25.85 0.36
C ARG A 325 3.57 -26.08 1.86
N PRO A 326 4.26 -25.16 2.56
CA PRO A 326 4.44 -25.24 4.01
C PRO A 326 3.16 -24.93 4.81
N GLU A 327 2.16 -24.29 4.22
CA GLU A 327 0.90 -23.99 4.89
C GLU A 327 0.00 -25.23 4.96
N ALA A 328 0.01 -25.91 6.12
CA ALA A 328 -0.74 -27.17 6.34
C ALA A 328 -2.22 -27.12 5.90
N LYS A 329 -2.91 -25.96 6.03
CA LYS A 329 -4.29 -25.77 5.56
C LYS A 329 -4.43 -25.92 4.04
N LEU A 330 -3.47 -25.40 3.27
CA LEU A 330 -3.44 -25.52 1.81
C LEU A 330 -3.03 -26.93 1.39
N ALA A 331 -2.04 -27.53 2.05
CA ALA A 331 -1.65 -28.92 1.80
C ALA A 331 -2.81 -29.91 2.08
N LEU A 332 -3.55 -29.75 3.18
CA LEU A 332 -4.76 -30.54 3.47
C LEU A 332 -5.87 -30.32 2.44
N ALA A 333 -5.99 -29.12 1.88
CA ALA A 333 -6.96 -28.83 0.82
C ALA A 333 -6.55 -29.48 -0.52
N GLY A 334 -5.26 -29.49 -0.86
CA GLY A 334 -4.71 -30.26 -1.98
C GLY A 334 -4.93 -31.77 -1.82
N LEU A 335 -4.64 -32.34 -0.64
CA LEU A 335 -4.93 -33.75 -0.33
C LEU A 335 -6.44 -34.09 -0.36
N ARG A 336 -7.32 -33.13 -0.07
CA ARG A 336 -8.76 -33.31 -0.25
C ARG A 336 -9.13 -33.33 -1.73
N TRP A 337 -8.61 -32.40 -2.52
CA TRP A 337 -8.85 -32.36 -3.97
C TRP A 337 -8.32 -33.63 -4.66
N LEU A 338 -7.18 -34.17 -4.18
CA LEU A 338 -6.66 -35.47 -4.61
C LEU A 338 -7.62 -36.63 -4.29
N GLU A 339 -8.27 -36.65 -3.13
CA GLU A 339 -9.29 -37.66 -2.78
C GLU A 339 -10.60 -37.48 -3.57
N GLU A 340 -10.90 -36.25 -4.03
CA GLU A 340 -12.11 -35.90 -4.79
C GLU A 340 -11.99 -36.29 -6.28
N GLU A 341 -10.85 -36.03 -6.94
CA GLU A 341 -10.66 -36.26 -8.39
C GLU A 341 -9.82 -37.52 -8.73
N MET A 342 -8.94 -37.97 -7.82
CA MET A 342 -8.05 -39.14 -7.97
C MET A 342 -7.39 -39.30 -9.37
N PRO A 343 -6.41 -38.43 -9.73
CA PRO A 343 -5.68 -38.52 -10.99
C PRO A 343 -4.85 -39.83 -11.10
N PRO A 344 -4.31 -40.15 -12.29
CA PRO A 344 -3.46 -41.32 -12.52
C PRO A 344 -2.35 -41.49 -11.47
N ALA A 345 -1.96 -42.73 -11.20
CA ALA A 345 -0.99 -43.08 -10.16
C ALA A 345 0.33 -42.28 -10.26
N THR A 346 0.80 -42.04 -11.49
CA THR A 346 2.01 -41.28 -11.83
C THR A 346 1.95 -39.80 -11.44
N GLU A 347 0.75 -39.24 -11.34
CA GLU A 347 0.47 -37.85 -10.95
C GLU A 347 0.13 -37.75 -9.45
N ALA A 348 -0.62 -38.73 -8.92
CA ALA A 348 -1.02 -38.78 -7.52
C ALA A 348 0.14 -39.12 -6.56
N ALA A 349 1.04 -40.02 -6.94
CA ALA A 349 2.11 -40.49 -6.06
C ALA A 349 3.15 -39.39 -5.70
N PRO A 350 3.63 -38.55 -6.64
CA PRO A 350 4.50 -37.42 -6.29
C PRO A 350 3.88 -36.43 -5.28
N ALA A 351 2.58 -36.13 -5.39
CA ALA A 351 1.89 -35.23 -4.46
C ALA A 351 1.78 -35.84 -3.05
N LEU A 352 1.52 -37.15 -2.95
CA LEU A 352 1.54 -37.88 -1.68
C LEU A 352 2.94 -37.94 -1.07
N ALA A 353 3.97 -38.19 -1.87
CA ALA A 353 5.37 -38.19 -1.46
C ALA A 353 5.81 -36.80 -0.93
N ALA A 354 5.44 -35.72 -1.60
CA ALA A 354 5.66 -34.36 -1.11
C ALA A 354 4.97 -34.11 0.25
N ALA A 355 3.73 -34.57 0.41
CA ALA A 355 2.98 -34.45 1.66
C ALA A 355 3.54 -35.33 2.81
N PHE A 356 4.27 -36.41 2.52
CA PHE A 356 5.00 -37.18 3.53
C PHE A 356 6.14 -36.36 4.16
N GLY A 357 6.80 -35.50 3.37
CA GLY A 357 7.84 -34.57 3.86
C GLY A 357 7.32 -33.30 4.55
N HIS A 358 6.01 -33.09 4.65
CA HIS A 358 5.46 -31.88 5.24
C HIS A 358 5.68 -31.85 6.76
N ALA A 359 6.13 -30.71 7.31
CA ALA A 359 6.38 -30.48 8.74
C ALA A 359 5.13 -30.56 9.68
N SER A 360 3.98 -31.04 9.19
CA SER A 360 2.73 -31.17 9.95
C SER A 360 2.30 -32.63 10.00
N TYR A 361 2.27 -33.19 11.20
CA TYR A 361 1.82 -34.56 11.45
C TYR A 361 0.38 -34.82 10.94
N GLU A 362 -0.47 -33.79 10.90
CA GLU A 362 -1.81 -33.91 10.35
C GLU A 362 -1.80 -34.13 8.83
N VAL A 363 -0.95 -33.39 8.10
CA VAL A 363 -0.74 -33.53 6.65
C VAL A 363 -0.14 -34.91 6.35
N GLN A 364 0.95 -35.27 7.02
CA GLN A 364 1.60 -36.58 6.88
C GLN A 364 0.63 -37.74 7.14
N GLY A 365 -0.13 -37.66 8.24
CA GLY A 365 -1.12 -38.66 8.61
C GLY A 365 -2.29 -38.73 7.63
N ARG A 366 -2.73 -37.60 7.05
CA ARG A 366 -3.77 -37.57 6.02
C ARG A 366 -3.27 -38.19 4.72
N ALA A 367 -2.07 -37.84 4.27
CA ALA A 367 -1.43 -38.41 3.09
C ALA A 367 -1.23 -39.92 3.22
N ALA A 368 -0.64 -40.39 4.34
CA ALA A 368 -0.44 -41.82 4.59
C ALA A 368 -1.75 -42.61 4.61
N ARG A 369 -2.84 -42.06 5.20
CA ARG A 369 -4.18 -42.67 5.14
C ARG A 369 -4.73 -42.74 3.71
N LEU A 370 -4.50 -41.71 2.90
CA LEU A 370 -4.98 -41.65 1.52
C LEU A 370 -4.22 -42.64 0.62
N ALA A 371 -2.89 -42.70 0.75
CA ALA A 371 -2.04 -43.67 0.06
C ALA A 371 -2.48 -45.13 0.37
N LEU A 372 -2.70 -45.46 1.64
CA LEU A 372 -3.17 -46.78 2.06
C LEU A 372 -4.59 -47.10 1.57
N ARG A 373 -5.49 -46.11 1.53
CA ARG A 373 -6.87 -46.27 1.03
C ARG A 373 -6.89 -46.60 -0.47
N HIS A 374 -6.00 -45.98 -1.25
CA HIS A 374 -5.93 -46.14 -2.72
C HIS A 374 -4.74 -46.99 -3.18
N ALA A 375 -4.26 -47.92 -2.34
CA ALA A 375 -3.06 -48.70 -2.61
C ALA A 375 -3.09 -49.46 -3.95
N ILE A 376 -4.24 -50.02 -4.33
CA ILE A 376 -4.43 -50.72 -5.61
C ILE A 376 -4.26 -49.74 -6.79
N THR A 377 -4.86 -48.55 -6.70
CA THR A 377 -4.75 -47.50 -7.72
C THR A 377 -3.33 -46.96 -7.83
N LEU A 378 -2.62 -46.83 -6.70
CA LEU A 378 -1.28 -46.25 -6.62
C LEU A 378 -0.15 -47.26 -6.89
N ALA A 379 -0.43 -48.57 -6.90
CA ALA A 379 0.56 -49.63 -7.12
C ALA A 379 1.47 -49.42 -8.35
N PRO A 380 1.00 -48.94 -9.53
CA PRO A 380 1.86 -48.67 -10.69
C PRO A 380 2.93 -47.59 -10.44
N ALA A 381 2.76 -46.74 -9.42
CA ALA A 381 3.70 -45.70 -9.02
C ALA A 381 4.22 -45.91 -7.57
N GLY A 382 4.07 -47.13 -7.02
CA GLY A 382 4.37 -47.44 -5.61
C GLY A 382 5.81 -47.16 -5.19
N GLN A 383 6.77 -47.27 -6.13
CA GLN A 383 8.19 -46.95 -5.90
C GLN A 383 8.41 -45.51 -5.42
N ILE A 384 7.65 -44.54 -5.96
CA ILE A 384 7.74 -43.13 -5.56
C ILE A 384 7.30 -42.95 -4.10
N LEU A 385 6.30 -43.72 -3.66
CA LEU A 385 5.83 -43.71 -2.27
C LEU A 385 6.80 -44.43 -1.33
N ALA A 386 7.42 -45.52 -1.80
CA ALA A 386 8.43 -46.27 -1.07
C ALA A 386 9.68 -45.41 -0.76
N GLU A 387 10.18 -44.69 -1.76
CA GLU A 387 11.31 -43.75 -1.63
C GLU A 387 11.00 -42.58 -0.67
N ALA A 388 9.73 -42.23 -0.50
CA ALA A 388 9.28 -41.18 0.40
C ALA A 388 8.93 -41.67 1.83
N VAL A 389 8.92 -42.99 2.11
CA VAL A 389 8.66 -43.53 3.46
C VAL A 389 9.60 -42.96 4.54
N PRO A 390 10.92 -42.76 4.31
CA PRO A 390 11.82 -42.18 5.31
C PRO A 390 11.44 -40.76 5.75
N LEU A 391 10.59 -40.05 5.00
CA LEU A 391 10.09 -38.71 5.37
C LEU A 391 8.96 -38.77 6.42
N LEU A 392 8.31 -39.94 6.58
CA LEU A 392 7.24 -40.12 7.56
C LEU A 392 7.78 -40.43 8.96
N PRO A 393 7.12 -39.95 10.03
CA PRO A 393 7.35 -40.43 11.39
C PRO A 393 7.20 -41.95 11.46
N ALA A 394 8.10 -42.64 12.15
CA ALA A 394 8.25 -44.10 12.14
C ALA A 394 6.92 -44.89 12.18
N ALA A 395 5.98 -44.52 13.07
CA ALA A 395 4.68 -45.19 13.21
C ALA A 395 3.73 -45.05 11.99
N LEU A 396 3.88 -43.99 11.19
CA LEU A 396 3.22 -43.85 9.88
C LEU A 396 4.05 -44.55 8.80
N GLY A 397 5.38 -44.38 8.82
CA GLY A 397 6.31 -45.02 7.89
C GLY A 397 6.14 -46.53 7.83
N SER A 398 6.16 -47.24 8.96
CA SER A 398 5.97 -48.70 9.02
C SER A 398 4.66 -49.18 8.38
N ARG A 399 3.59 -48.37 8.45
CA ARG A 399 2.29 -48.72 7.88
C ARG A 399 2.27 -48.59 6.36
N VAL A 400 2.94 -47.55 5.82
CA VAL A 400 3.07 -47.34 4.38
C VAL A 400 4.08 -48.34 3.78
N ALA A 401 5.19 -48.58 4.46
CA ALA A 401 6.20 -49.57 4.09
C ALA A 401 5.64 -50.99 3.94
N ALA A 402 4.71 -51.39 4.82
CA ALA A 402 4.06 -52.70 4.75
C ALA A 402 3.20 -52.93 3.48
N VAL A 403 2.92 -51.88 2.71
CA VAL A 403 2.09 -51.95 1.48
C VAL A 403 2.90 -51.61 0.22
N PHE A 404 3.77 -50.60 0.28
CA PHE A 404 4.54 -50.12 -0.87
C PHE A 404 6.03 -50.48 -0.85
N GLY A 405 6.56 -50.96 0.29
CA GLY A 405 8.00 -51.06 0.54
C GLY A 405 8.61 -49.72 0.99
N GLY A 406 9.94 -49.69 1.13
CA GLY A 406 10.71 -48.52 1.56
C GLY A 406 11.20 -48.58 3.01
N ASP A 407 12.29 -47.89 3.28
CA ASP A 407 12.93 -47.86 4.59
C ASP A 407 12.17 -46.96 5.57
N VAL A 408 11.97 -47.44 6.79
CA VAL A 408 11.29 -46.67 7.85
C VAL A 408 12.32 -45.84 8.60
N ALA A 409 12.04 -44.55 8.80
CA ALA A 409 12.86 -43.68 9.65
C ALA A 409 13.07 -44.30 11.04
N GLU A 410 14.31 -44.27 11.55
CA GLU A 410 14.58 -44.73 12.91
C GLU A 410 13.74 -43.94 13.92
N PRO A 411 13.21 -44.60 14.97
CA PRO A 411 12.43 -43.91 15.99
C PRO A 411 13.32 -42.90 16.71
N GLU A 412 13.03 -41.61 16.51
CA GLU A 412 13.70 -40.50 17.17
C GLU A 412 13.73 -40.74 18.69
N LYS A 413 14.91 -41.08 19.22
CA LYS A 413 15.11 -41.24 20.65
C LYS A 413 14.88 -39.88 21.28
N ARG A 414 13.71 -39.72 21.92
CA ARG A 414 13.47 -38.61 22.83
C ARG A 414 14.47 -38.72 23.98
N ASP A 415 15.57 -37.98 23.87
CA ASP A 415 16.44 -37.70 25.00
C ASP A 415 15.62 -36.89 26.01
N ILE A 416 15.04 -37.60 26.98
CA ILE A 416 14.32 -37.00 28.09
C ILE A 416 15.36 -36.33 29.00
N HIS A 417 15.73 -35.10 28.64
CA HIS A 417 16.63 -34.29 29.47
C HIS A 417 15.99 -34.14 30.87
N PRO A 418 16.64 -34.58 31.96
CA PRO A 418 16.00 -34.73 33.27
C PRO A 418 15.72 -33.41 34.02
N ALA A 419 15.75 -32.26 33.32
CA ALA A 419 15.56 -30.93 33.90
C ALA A 419 14.09 -30.60 34.24
N ALA A 420 13.12 -31.19 33.52
CA ALA A 420 11.69 -30.85 33.68
C ALA A 420 11.05 -31.41 34.97
N ALA A 421 11.66 -32.42 35.61
CA ALA A 421 11.07 -33.11 36.77
C ALA A 421 11.07 -32.28 38.07
N HIS A 422 11.93 -31.25 38.18
CA HIS A 422 12.08 -30.48 39.43
C HIS A 422 11.07 -29.33 39.60
N ALA A 423 10.44 -28.85 38.52
CA ALA A 423 9.56 -27.68 38.57
C ALA A 423 8.16 -27.94 39.20
N LEU A 424 7.77 -29.21 39.38
CA LEU A 424 6.42 -29.60 39.83
C LEU A 424 6.32 -29.96 41.32
N ARG A 425 7.41 -29.86 42.11
CA ARG A 425 7.40 -30.20 43.55
C ARG A 425 7.47 -29.01 44.53
N ALA A 426 7.47 -27.78 44.05
CA ALA A 426 7.58 -26.57 44.89
C ALA A 426 6.33 -25.67 44.84
N ARG A 427 5.16 -26.22 45.18
CA ARG A 427 3.98 -25.39 45.55
C ARG A 427 3.12 -26.03 46.64
N ALA A 428 3.77 -26.44 47.72
CA ALA A 428 3.07 -26.70 48.99
C ALA A 428 2.56 -25.36 49.57
N VAL A 429 1.30 -25.33 49.97
CA VAL A 429 0.62 -24.14 50.51
C VAL A 429 0.87 -24.04 52.02
N PRO A 430 1.41 -22.94 52.56
CA PRO A 430 1.37 -22.65 53.99
C PRO A 430 -0.06 -22.26 54.41
N GLY A 431 -0.49 -22.77 55.57
CA GLY A 431 -1.89 -22.79 55.99
C GLY A 431 -2.45 -21.48 56.59
N ALA A 432 -3.69 -21.60 57.06
CA ALA A 432 -4.53 -20.51 57.52
C ALA A 432 -4.08 -19.85 58.84
N HIS A 433 -4.32 -18.55 58.96
CA HIS A 433 -4.60 -17.90 60.24
C HIS A 433 -5.99 -17.26 60.25
N ARG A 434 -6.64 -17.30 61.40
CA ARG A 434 -8.05 -16.97 61.61
C ARG A 434 -8.16 -15.88 62.69
N ALA A 435 -8.63 -14.70 62.33
CA ALA A 435 -9.21 -13.68 63.21
C ALA A 435 -10.01 -12.71 62.31
N ALA A 436 -11.35 -12.69 62.32
CA ALA A 436 -12.20 -12.12 63.37
C ALA A 436 -12.10 -10.59 63.43
N GLY A 437 -13.02 -9.91 62.73
CA GLY A 437 -13.21 -8.47 62.71
C GLY A 437 -14.52 -8.15 61.99
N MET A 438 -15.52 -7.67 62.71
CA MET A 438 -16.91 -7.54 62.25
C MET A 438 -17.28 -6.07 62.06
N GLU A 439 -17.81 -5.69 60.90
CA GLU A 439 -18.83 -4.64 60.85
C GLU A 439 -19.83 -4.86 59.70
N ARG A 440 -21.05 -4.36 59.91
CA ARG A 440 -22.23 -4.62 59.06
C ARG A 440 -22.61 -3.34 58.31
N VAL A 441 -23.01 -3.45 57.05
CA VAL A 441 -23.96 -2.50 56.45
C VAL A 441 -25.12 -3.27 55.82
N ARG A 442 -26.32 -2.73 56.00
CA ARG A 442 -27.60 -3.37 55.65
C ARG A 442 -27.85 -3.36 54.15
N VAL A 443 -28.48 -4.43 53.66
CA VAL A 443 -29.29 -4.38 52.45
C VAL A 443 -30.59 -3.64 52.80
N ASP A 444 -30.92 -2.60 52.06
CA ASP A 444 -32.27 -2.05 52.02
C ASP A 444 -32.92 -2.43 50.69
N GLY A 445 -34.23 -2.70 50.72
CA GLY A 445 -34.96 -3.16 49.55
C GLY A 445 -36.46 -3.07 49.76
N GLY A 446 -37.15 -2.38 48.86
CA GLY A 446 -38.61 -2.40 48.86
C GLY A 446 -39.30 -1.41 47.90
N ARG A 447 -39.97 -1.98 46.88
CA ARG A 447 -41.19 -1.46 46.19
C ARG A 447 -41.04 -0.08 45.48
N ALA A 448 -41.84 0.37 44.53
CA ALA A 448 -43.20 0.09 44.01
C ALA A 448 -43.25 0.55 42.51
N VAL A 449 -44.22 0.27 41.62
CA VAL A 449 -45.40 -0.63 41.52
C VAL A 449 -45.75 -0.80 40.02
N ALA A 450 -46.66 -1.69 39.65
CA ALA A 450 -47.09 -1.93 38.26
C ALA A 450 -47.93 -0.79 37.64
N GLY A 451 -47.96 -0.70 36.30
CA GLY A 451 -49.01 0.04 35.59
C GLY A 451 -48.74 0.38 34.13
N GLY A 452 -49.35 -0.38 33.21
CA GLY A 452 -49.78 0.17 31.91
C GLY A 452 -49.89 -0.84 30.77
N VAL A 453 -51.05 -0.90 30.12
CA VAL A 453 -51.43 -1.88 29.09
C VAL A 453 -52.07 -1.17 27.88
N ARG A 454 -51.91 -1.78 26.68
CA ARG A 454 -52.50 -1.37 25.37
C ARG A 454 -51.84 -0.13 24.74
N ARG A 455 -51.84 0.02 23.40
CA ARG A 455 -52.65 -0.64 22.35
C ARG A 455 -51.90 -0.70 21.01
N ALA A 456 -52.06 -1.79 20.26
CA ALA A 456 -51.85 -1.79 18.81
C ALA A 456 -53.15 -1.36 18.09
N GLY A 457 -53.04 -0.70 16.94
CA GLY A 457 -54.21 -0.32 16.12
C GLY A 457 -53.79 0.30 14.79
N ARG A 458 -54.05 -0.42 13.68
CA ARG A 458 -53.78 0.04 12.31
C ARG A 458 -54.67 1.22 11.92
N ARG A 459 -54.13 2.15 11.14
CA ARG A 459 -54.61 2.46 9.78
C ARG A 459 -53.42 2.77 8.89
#